data_AF-A0A9Q1A8J7-F1
#
_entry.id   AF-A0A9Q1A8J7-F1
#
_cell.length_a   1.000
_cell.length_b   1.000
_cell.length_c   1.000
_cell.angle_alpha   90.00
_cell.angle_beta   90.00
_cell.angle_gamma   90.00
#
_symmetry.space_group_name_H-M   'P 1'
#
loop_
_entity.id
_entity.type
_entity.pdbx_description
1 polymer ?
#
loop_
_entity_poly.entity_id
_entity_poly.type
_entity_poly.pdbx_seq_one_letter_code
_entity_poly.pdbx_strand_id
1 'polypeptide(L)'
;MEANTEEEEKRSLQCWPPTAGLLPWLVVIPGSGEEGQTFYDISESHCHVKNIPELQDKVVATCSYGWLVIAGYLISDDCFLFNPISTKKIQLPSLAPVFSYDKCVLSSPPDDPGCVVMLLSFDIGTVRVLFCKAGDVEWTRQVLKLHDEDGSDYVRSVGVHKGDIYILTWYEHLYLVKFDNSSSITLVDLKVDDSTCPTTAKFLLSLPNIFG
;
A
#
# COMPACT_ATOMS: atom_id res chain seq x y z
N MET A 1 -21.67 32.42 16.20
CA MET A 1 -20.92 31.68 15.17
C MET A 1 -20.69 30.21 15.56
N GLU A 2 -21.20 29.72 16.70
CA GLU A 2 -20.96 28.36 17.21
C GLU A 2 -21.91 27.28 16.66
N ALA A 3 -23.03 27.65 16.02
CA ALA A 3 -24.03 26.68 15.55
C ALA A 3 -23.60 25.86 14.33
N ASN A 4 -22.65 26.34 13.51
CA ASN A 4 -22.19 25.62 12.32
C ASN A 4 -21.23 24.46 12.66
N THR A 5 -20.51 24.55 13.77
CA THR A 5 -19.44 23.59 14.10
C THR A 5 -20.01 22.27 14.64
N GLU A 6 -21.08 22.34 15.43
CA GLU A 6 -21.76 21.13 15.95
C GLU A 6 -22.58 20.40 14.87
N GLU A 7 -23.14 21.12 13.89
CA GLU A 7 -23.83 20.49 12.75
C GLU A 7 -22.86 19.82 11.77
N GLU A 8 -21.67 20.39 11.57
CA GLU A 8 -20.58 19.75 10.81
C GLU A 8 -20.02 18.53 11.53
N GLU A 9 -19.85 18.57 12.86
CA GLU A 9 -19.46 17.40 13.67
C GLU A 9 -20.54 16.31 13.71
N LYS A 10 -21.82 16.66 13.77
CA LYS A 10 -22.90 15.66 13.70
C LYS A 10 -23.04 15.03 12.31
N ARG A 11 -22.84 15.82 11.26
CA ARG A 11 -22.79 15.31 9.87
C ARG A 11 -21.58 14.41 9.66
N SER A 12 -20.42 14.76 10.21
CA SER A 12 -19.23 13.92 10.11
C SER A 12 -19.43 12.58 10.82
N LEU A 13 -20.00 12.56 12.03
CA LEU A 13 -20.27 11.32 12.77
C LEU A 13 -21.29 10.38 12.10
N GLN A 14 -22.23 10.90 11.29
CA GLN A 14 -23.17 10.06 10.54
C GLN A 14 -22.52 9.26 9.40
N CYS A 15 -21.37 9.73 8.90
CA CYS A 15 -20.64 9.06 7.82
C CYS A 15 -19.78 7.88 8.29
N TRP A 16 -19.57 7.72 9.60
CA TRP A 16 -18.76 6.62 10.14
C TRP A 16 -19.58 5.46 10.70
N PRO A 17 -19.06 4.22 10.58
CA PRO A 17 -19.59 3.11 11.35
C PRO A 17 -19.43 3.31 12.87
N PRO A 18 -20.31 2.73 13.69
CA PRO A 18 -20.15 2.69 15.14
C PRO A 18 -18.80 2.03 15.54
N THR A 19 -18.38 2.28 16.79
CA THR A 19 -17.09 1.84 17.32
C THR A 19 -16.84 0.36 17.04
N ALA A 20 -15.71 0.06 16.38
CA ALA A 20 -15.39 -1.28 15.88
C ALA A 20 -15.53 -2.35 16.98
N GLY A 21 -16.34 -3.38 16.72
CA GLY A 21 -16.44 -4.58 17.55
C GLY A 21 -15.15 -5.42 17.53
N LEU A 22 -15.19 -6.61 18.12
CA LEU A 22 -14.04 -7.52 18.22
C LEU A 22 -13.53 -8.05 16.86
N LEU A 23 -14.29 -7.85 15.77
CA LEU A 23 -13.98 -8.34 14.42
C LEU A 23 -13.81 -7.17 13.45
N PRO A 24 -12.88 -7.29 12.47
CA PRO A 24 -12.68 -6.27 11.46
C PRO A 24 -13.92 -6.14 10.56
N TRP A 25 -14.15 -4.94 10.07
CA TRP A 25 -15.20 -4.67 9.11
C TRP A 25 -14.63 -4.79 7.70
N LEU A 26 -15.40 -5.39 6.78
CA LEU A 26 -15.04 -5.42 5.37
C LEU A 26 -15.59 -4.17 4.69
N VAL A 27 -14.73 -3.40 4.04
CA VAL A 27 -15.12 -2.21 3.28
C VAL A 27 -15.07 -2.53 1.80
N VAL A 28 -16.19 -2.37 1.13
CA VAL A 28 -16.31 -2.47 -0.33
C VAL A 28 -16.48 -1.07 -0.87
N ILE A 29 -15.51 -0.64 -1.67
CA ILE A 29 -15.55 0.61 -2.42
C ILE A 29 -16.04 0.24 -3.81
N PRO A 30 -17.28 0.61 -4.17
CA PRO A 30 -17.80 0.27 -5.47
C PRO A 30 -17.09 1.06 -6.57
N GLY A 31 -17.14 0.52 -7.78
CA GLY A 31 -16.54 1.14 -8.97
C GLY A 31 -17.32 2.37 -9.44
N SER A 32 -16.87 2.94 -10.55
CA SER A 32 -17.42 4.20 -11.09
C SER A 32 -18.94 4.18 -11.25
N GLY A 33 -19.60 5.20 -10.71
CA GLY A 33 -21.04 5.44 -10.92
C GLY A 33 -21.98 4.86 -9.85
N GLU A 34 -21.45 4.22 -8.81
CA GLU A 34 -22.22 3.82 -7.62
C GLU A 34 -21.92 4.76 -6.44
N GLU A 35 -22.96 5.21 -5.74
CA GLU A 35 -22.82 6.11 -4.59
C GLU A 35 -22.63 5.34 -3.29
N GLY A 36 -21.63 5.78 -2.50
CA GLY A 36 -21.38 5.26 -1.15
C GLY A 36 -20.54 3.99 -1.11
N GLN A 37 -19.96 3.70 0.05
CA GLN A 37 -19.18 2.51 0.33
C GLN A 37 -19.99 1.57 1.22
N THR A 38 -19.87 0.27 0.97
CA THR A 38 -20.54 -0.76 1.78
C THR A 38 -19.59 -1.24 2.86
N PHE A 39 -20.01 -1.09 4.11
CA PHE A 39 -19.33 -1.57 5.29
C PHE A 39 -20.06 -2.81 5.79
N TYR A 40 -19.44 -3.97 5.66
CA TYR A 40 -19.98 -5.22 6.16
C TYR A 40 -19.41 -5.53 7.54
N ASP A 41 -20.29 -5.51 8.54
CA ASP A 41 -19.99 -5.96 9.88
C ASP A 41 -20.07 -7.50 9.92
N ILE A 42 -18.90 -8.13 10.07
CA ILE A 42 -18.78 -9.60 10.12
C ILE A 42 -19.48 -10.17 11.37
N SER A 43 -19.48 -9.43 12.48
CA SER A 43 -20.05 -9.89 13.75
C SER A 43 -21.57 -9.93 13.71
N GLU A 44 -22.20 -8.92 13.10
CA GLU A 44 -23.65 -8.82 12.96
C GLU A 44 -24.17 -9.41 11.65
N SER A 45 -23.26 -9.77 10.72
CA SER A 45 -23.59 -10.16 9.35
C SER A 45 -24.47 -9.13 8.65
N HIS A 46 -24.20 -7.84 8.88
CA HIS A 46 -25.02 -6.73 8.42
C HIS A 46 -24.23 -5.75 7.54
N CYS A 47 -24.90 -5.16 6.55
CA CYS A 47 -24.32 -4.15 5.67
C CYS A 47 -24.77 -2.74 6.08
N HIS A 48 -23.82 -1.86 6.25
CA HIS A 48 -24.04 -0.43 6.42
C HIS A 48 -23.54 0.30 5.17
N VAL A 49 -24.43 1.02 4.49
CA VAL A 49 -24.02 1.92 3.42
C VAL A 49 -23.63 3.26 4.04
N LYS A 50 -22.42 3.71 3.74
CA LYS A 50 -21.89 5.01 4.19
C LYS A 50 -21.39 5.79 3.01
N ASN A 51 -21.26 7.10 3.19
CA ASN A 51 -20.75 7.95 2.13
C ASN A 51 -19.50 8.69 2.64
N ILE A 52 -18.34 8.23 2.19
CA ILE A 52 -17.03 8.83 2.43
C ILE A 52 -16.59 9.46 1.11
N PRO A 53 -16.70 10.78 0.96
CA PRO A 53 -16.37 11.49 -0.28
C PRO A 53 -14.93 11.21 -0.76
N GLU A 54 -13.98 11.06 0.16
CA GLU A 54 -12.58 10.79 -0.12
C GLU A 54 -12.32 9.43 -0.78
N LEU A 55 -13.31 8.52 -0.74
CA LEU A 55 -13.23 7.20 -1.33
C LEU A 55 -14.09 7.04 -2.58
N GLN A 56 -14.88 8.06 -2.96
CA GLN A 56 -15.71 8.00 -4.17
C GLN A 56 -14.85 8.04 -5.42
N ASP A 57 -15.09 7.11 -6.34
CA ASP A 57 -14.35 6.97 -7.61
C ASP A 57 -12.82 6.91 -7.41
N LYS A 58 -12.37 6.45 -6.23
CA LYS A 58 -10.95 6.37 -5.85
C LYS A 58 -10.45 4.94 -5.82
N VAL A 59 -9.17 4.79 -6.15
CA VAL A 59 -8.46 3.51 -6.04
C VAL A 59 -7.60 3.53 -4.79
N VAL A 60 -7.79 2.53 -3.93
CA VAL A 60 -6.94 2.29 -2.76
C VAL A 60 -5.76 1.44 -3.19
N ALA A 61 -4.56 2.01 -3.14
CA ALA A 61 -3.31 1.34 -3.50
C ALA A 61 -2.84 0.37 -2.42
N THR A 62 -3.03 0.72 -1.15
CA THR A 62 -2.74 -0.14 0.00
C THR A 62 -3.46 0.36 1.25
N CYS A 63 -3.55 -0.51 2.25
CA CYS A 63 -4.03 -0.19 3.59
C CYS A 63 -2.98 -0.67 4.60
N SER A 64 -2.43 0.25 5.39
CA SER A 64 -1.45 -0.08 6.43
C SER A 64 -1.52 0.94 7.57
N TYR A 65 -1.25 0.49 8.80
CA TYR A 65 -1.26 1.33 10.00
C TYR A 65 -2.59 2.11 10.24
N GLY A 66 -3.71 1.61 9.71
CA GLY A 66 -5.01 2.31 9.77
C GLY A 66 -5.14 3.46 8.77
N TRP A 67 -4.21 3.58 7.82
CA TRP A 67 -4.22 4.56 6.74
C TRP A 67 -4.42 3.87 5.39
N LEU A 68 -5.11 4.56 4.51
CA LEU A 68 -5.31 4.21 3.11
C LEU A 68 -4.40 5.08 2.26
N VAL A 69 -3.71 4.47 1.30
CA VAL A 69 -3.03 5.21 0.24
C VAL A 69 -3.97 5.28 -0.94
N ILE A 70 -4.44 6.48 -1.27
CA ILE A 70 -5.21 6.74 -2.48
C ILE A 70 -4.23 7.11 -3.57
N ALA A 71 -4.20 6.31 -4.63
CA ALA A 71 -3.40 6.58 -5.82
C ALA A 71 -4.13 5.98 -7.01
N GLY A 72 -4.83 6.82 -7.77
CA GLY A 72 -5.56 6.39 -8.96
C GLY A 72 -4.63 6.22 -10.14
N TYR A 73 -4.54 5.02 -10.71
CA TYR A 73 -3.99 4.87 -12.06
C TYR A 73 -5.11 5.19 -13.08
N LEU A 74 -4.83 6.08 -14.05
CA LEU A 74 -5.69 6.46 -15.19
C LEU A 74 -7.01 7.20 -14.91
N ILE A 75 -7.53 7.17 -13.69
CA ILE A 75 -8.86 7.72 -13.37
C ILE A 75 -8.75 9.12 -12.74
N SER A 76 -7.66 9.41 -12.02
CA SER A 76 -7.46 10.66 -11.29
C SER A 76 -5.97 10.90 -11.03
N ASP A 77 -5.57 12.16 -10.97
CA ASP A 77 -4.27 12.63 -10.50
C ASP A 77 -4.16 12.68 -8.96
N ASP A 78 -5.24 12.32 -8.26
CA ASP A 78 -5.28 12.31 -6.80
C ASP A 78 -4.30 11.28 -6.23
N CYS A 79 -3.40 11.80 -5.40
CA CYS A 79 -2.52 11.00 -4.58
C CYS A 79 -2.46 11.55 -3.16
N PHE A 80 -2.97 10.78 -2.19
CA PHE A 80 -2.98 11.20 -0.79
C PHE A 80 -3.10 10.02 0.16
N LEU A 81 -2.70 10.24 1.41
CA LEU A 81 -2.95 9.34 2.52
C LEU A 81 -4.23 9.77 3.23
N PHE A 82 -5.07 8.81 3.56
CA PHE A 82 -6.33 9.06 4.25
C PHE A 82 -6.51 8.09 5.42
N ASN A 83 -6.71 8.63 6.61
CA ASN A 83 -7.11 7.83 7.76
C ASN A 83 -8.63 7.90 7.87
N PRO A 84 -9.37 6.83 7.58
CA PRO A 84 -10.82 6.87 7.64
C PRO A 84 -11.28 7.21 9.05
N ILE A 85 -10.70 6.65 10.12
CA ILE A 85 -11.22 6.85 11.49
C ILE A 85 -11.07 8.30 11.96
N SER A 86 -9.90 8.90 11.76
CA SER A 86 -9.59 10.26 12.22
C SER A 86 -9.90 11.34 11.20
N THR A 87 -10.35 10.95 10.00
CA THR A 87 -10.63 11.81 8.84
C THR A 87 -9.43 12.64 8.34
N LYS A 88 -8.24 12.39 8.90
CA LYS A 88 -7.01 13.09 8.52
C LYS A 88 -6.60 12.72 7.10
N LYS A 89 -6.25 13.76 6.33
CA LYS A 89 -5.74 13.67 4.98
C LYS A 89 -4.35 14.27 4.91
N ILE A 90 -3.41 13.55 4.29
CA ILE A 90 -2.06 14.04 3.99
C ILE A 90 -1.89 13.99 2.48
N GLN A 91 -1.71 15.15 1.86
CA GLN A 91 -1.48 15.23 0.42
C GLN A 91 -0.09 14.70 0.09
N LEU A 92 0.01 13.90 -0.96
CA LEU A 92 1.27 13.43 -1.53
C LEU A 92 1.56 14.21 -2.82
N PRO A 93 2.79 14.14 -3.36
CA PRO A 93 3.06 14.70 -4.67
C PRO A 93 2.13 14.08 -5.73
N SER A 94 1.70 14.87 -6.71
CA SER A 94 0.86 14.36 -7.80
C SER A 94 1.58 13.25 -8.56
N LEU A 95 0.86 12.16 -8.82
CA LEU A 95 1.36 11.08 -9.66
C LEU A 95 1.22 11.49 -11.11
N ALA A 96 2.34 11.59 -11.82
CA ALA A 96 2.30 11.80 -13.26
C ALA A 96 1.47 10.68 -13.92
N PRO A 97 0.61 10.99 -14.92
CA PRO A 97 -0.42 10.08 -15.45
C PRO A 97 0.10 8.80 -16.13
N VAL A 98 1.42 8.58 -16.15
CA VAL A 98 2.10 7.52 -16.90
C VAL A 98 2.72 6.45 -15.99
N PHE A 99 2.65 6.58 -14.66
CA PHE A 99 3.21 5.56 -13.77
C PHE A 99 2.16 4.56 -13.31
N SER A 100 2.20 3.35 -13.87
CA SER A 100 1.55 2.17 -13.32
C SER A 100 2.40 1.58 -12.21
N TYR A 101 1.77 0.97 -11.20
CA TYR A 101 2.45 0.27 -10.12
C TYR A 101 1.72 -1.03 -9.79
N ASP A 102 2.48 -2.02 -9.32
CA ASP A 102 2.01 -3.35 -8.94
C ASP A 102 1.80 -3.46 -7.42
N LYS A 103 2.60 -2.70 -6.64
CA LYS A 103 2.49 -2.64 -5.19
C LYS A 103 2.71 -1.24 -4.63
N CYS A 104 2.06 -0.99 -3.49
CA CYS A 104 2.26 0.18 -2.66
C CYS A 104 2.49 -0.25 -1.22
N VAL A 105 3.46 0.37 -0.54
CA VAL A 105 3.77 0.13 0.87
C VAL A 105 4.04 1.42 1.63
N LEU A 106 3.78 1.39 2.94
CA LEU A 106 4.17 2.40 3.90
C LEU A 106 5.24 1.80 4.82
N SER A 107 6.38 2.48 5.01
CA SER A 107 7.42 1.99 5.93
C SER A 107 6.93 2.02 7.39
N SER A 108 6.28 3.11 7.80
CA SER A 108 5.77 3.33 9.15
C SER A 108 4.41 4.07 9.10
N PRO A 109 3.75 4.32 10.24
CA PRO A 109 2.55 5.15 10.27
C PRO A 109 2.80 6.56 9.68
N PRO A 110 1.94 7.09 8.81
CA PRO A 110 2.09 8.42 8.18
C PRO A 110 2.25 9.64 9.11
N ASP A 111 1.91 9.51 10.38
CA ASP A 111 2.16 10.49 11.43
C ASP A 111 3.62 10.52 11.90
N ASP A 112 4.40 9.49 11.57
CA ASP A 112 5.86 9.48 11.72
C ASP A 112 6.50 10.34 10.60
N PRO A 113 7.30 11.36 10.92
CA PRO A 113 7.99 12.18 9.90
C PRO A 113 8.98 11.37 9.04
N GLY A 114 9.40 10.19 9.51
CA GLY A 114 10.23 9.26 8.76
C GLY A 114 9.46 8.32 7.82
N CYS A 115 8.12 8.37 7.81
CA CYS A 115 7.29 7.50 6.97
C CYS A 115 7.59 7.72 5.49
N VAL A 116 7.86 6.63 4.79
CA VAL A 116 8.06 6.58 3.35
C VAL A 116 6.87 5.88 2.71
N VAL A 117 6.27 6.57 1.75
CA VAL A 117 5.32 5.98 0.80
C VAL A 117 6.11 5.49 -0.40
N MET A 118 5.96 4.22 -0.75
CA MET A 118 6.68 3.63 -1.88
C MET A 118 5.73 2.90 -2.83
N LEU A 119 5.79 3.26 -4.10
CA LEU A 119 5.10 2.62 -5.21
C LEU A 119 6.13 1.84 -6.03
N LEU A 120 5.83 0.57 -6.32
CA LEU A 120 6.73 -0.33 -7.02
C LEU A 120 6.05 -0.87 -8.27
N SER A 121 6.75 -0.82 -9.39
CA SER A 121 6.39 -1.52 -10.62
C SER A 121 7.44 -2.56 -10.94
N PHE A 122 6.98 -3.76 -11.27
CA PHE A 122 7.77 -4.96 -11.41
C PHE A 122 7.95 -5.28 -12.88
N ASP A 123 9.19 -5.17 -13.34
CA ASP A 123 9.64 -5.60 -14.66
C ASP A 123 10.54 -6.83 -14.50
N ILE A 124 10.74 -7.58 -15.58
CA ILE A 124 11.71 -8.69 -15.58
C ILE A 124 13.13 -8.10 -15.35
N GLY A 125 13.83 -8.63 -14.34
CA GLY A 125 15.17 -8.23 -13.91
C GLY A 125 15.25 -6.86 -13.21
N THR A 126 14.17 -6.08 -13.14
CA THR A 126 14.22 -4.72 -12.58
C THR A 126 12.96 -4.32 -11.81
N VAL A 127 13.15 -3.38 -10.88
CA VAL A 127 12.06 -2.78 -10.11
C VAL A 127 12.12 -1.27 -10.27
N ARG A 128 11.05 -0.69 -10.80
CA ARG A 128 10.89 0.76 -10.84
C ARG A 128 10.22 1.19 -9.55
N VAL A 129 10.83 2.14 -8.86
CA VAL A 129 10.32 2.68 -7.61
C VAL A 129 10.00 4.16 -7.78
N LEU A 130 8.87 4.57 -7.18
CA LEU A 130 8.64 5.94 -6.76
C LEU A 130 8.52 5.95 -5.25
N PHE A 131 9.18 6.89 -4.59
CA PHE A 131 8.98 7.08 -3.16
C PHE A 131 9.03 8.55 -2.77
N CYS A 132 8.32 8.87 -1.69
CA CYS A 132 8.32 10.18 -1.05
C CYS A 132 8.02 10.03 0.46
N LYS A 133 8.28 11.08 1.21
CA LYS A 133 7.83 11.25 2.59
C LYS A 133 6.64 12.20 2.64
N ALA A 134 5.92 12.17 3.76
CA ALA A 134 4.88 13.15 4.03
C ALA A 134 5.48 14.57 4.01
N GLY A 135 4.91 15.44 3.15
CA GLY A 135 5.37 16.82 2.98
C GLY A 135 6.37 17.05 1.84
N ASP A 136 6.86 15.99 1.20
CA ASP A 136 7.64 16.14 -0.03
C ASP A 136 6.77 16.74 -1.15
N VAL A 137 7.40 17.47 -2.07
CA VAL A 137 6.72 18.13 -3.20
C VAL A 137 6.81 17.33 -4.51
N GLU A 138 7.72 16.35 -4.58
CA GLU A 138 7.96 15.54 -5.76
C GLU A 138 8.28 14.08 -5.40
N TRP A 139 8.02 13.17 -6.33
CA TRP A 139 8.39 11.77 -6.19
C TRP A 139 9.86 11.57 -6.58
N THR A 140 10.61 10.87 -5.73
CA THR A 140 11.92 10.37 -6.13
C THR A 140 11.74 9.10 -6.95
N ARG A 141 12.30 9.08 -8.16
CA ARG A 141 12.25 7.94 -9.08
C ARG A 141 13.59 7.23 -9.15
N GLN A 142 13.56 5.90 -9.05
CA GLN A 142 14.74 5.08 -9.28
C GLN A 142 14.36 3.76 -9.98
N VAL A 143 15.31 3.20 -10.73
CA VAL A 143 15.23 1.86 -11.28
C VAL A 143 16.31 1.02 -10.63
N LEU A 144 15.89 -0.06 -9.99
CA LEU A 144 16.76 -1.00 -9.30
C LEU A 144 16.86 -2.28 -10.14
N LYS A 145 18.07 -2.82 -10.23
CA LYS A 145 18.29 -4.13 -10.85
C LYS A 145 18.18 -5.20 -9.77
N LEU A 146 17.43 -6.24 -10.05
CA LEU A 146 17.49 -7.48 -9.29
C LEU A 146 18.79 -8.18 -9.68
N HIS A 147 19.43 -8.84 -8.73
CA HIS A 147 20.65 -9.58 -8.99
C HIS A 147 20.31 -11.00 -9.40
N ASP A 148 20.66 -11.34 -10.64
CA ASP A 148 20.63 -12.70 -11.16
C ASP A 148 21.63 -12.84 -12.32
N GLU A 149 21.93 -14.08 -12.73
CA GLU A 149 22.91 -14.36 -13.77
C GLU A 149 22.37 -14.08 -15.18
N ASP A 150 21.05 -14.19 -15.39
CA ASP A 150 20.41 -14.16 -16.70
C ASP A 150 19.43 -12.99 -16.91
N GLY A 151 19.19 -12.15 -15.90
CA GLY A 151 18.29 -11.00 -15.98
C GLY A 151 16.79 -11.35 -15.97
N SER A 152 16.41 -12.57 -15.59
CA SER A 152 15.05 -13.10 -15.62
C SER A 152 14.27 -13.05 -14.29
N ASP A 153 14.89 -12.66 -13.18
CA ASP A 153 14.27 -12.63 -11.86
C ASP A 153 13.14 -11.60 -11.82
N TYR A 154 12.16 -11.84 -10.95
CA TYR A 154 10.95 -11.04 -10.91
C TYR A 154 10.50 -10.88 -9.46
N VAL A 155 9.85 -9.76 -9.14
CA VAL A 155 9.32 -9.56 -7.78
C VAL A 155 8.09 -10.43 -7.57
N ARG A 156 8.12 -11.24 -6.51
CA ARG A 156 7.00 -12.06 -6.09
C ARG A 156 6.13 -11.33 -5.07
N SER A 157 6.76 -10.69 -4.08
CA SER A 157 6.04 -9.97 -3.03
C SER A 157 6.90 -8.90 -2.38
N VAL A 158 6.24 -7.89 -1.82
CA VAL A 158 6.87 -6.83 -1.03
C VAL A 158 6.21 -6.80 0.35
N GLY A 159 7.01 -6.71 1.39
CA GLY A 159 6.56 -6.67 2.77
C GLY A 159 7.29 -5.60 3.57
N VAL A 160 6.69 -5.19 4.69
CA VAL A 160 7.29 -4.22 5.61
C VAL A 160 7.32 -4.82 7.01
N HIS A 161 8.47 -4.72 7.67
CA HIS A 161 8.63 -5.14 9.06
C HIS A 161 9.46 -4.12 9.82
N LYS A 162 8.88 -3.52 10.87
CA LYS A 162 9.55 -2.54 11.74
C LYS A 162 10.19 -1.34 10.99
N GLY A 163 9.55 -0.86 9.93
CA GLY A 163 10.09 0.23 9.12
C GLY A 163 10.91 -0.22 7.92
N ASP A 164 11.45 -1.44 7.95
CA ASP A 164 12.26 -1.98 6.86
C ASP A 164 11.36 -2.57 5.77
N ILE A 165 11.70 -2.27 4.52
CA ILE A 165 10.99 -2.77 3.34
C ILE A 165 11.79 -3.93 2.74
N TYR A 166 11.10 -5.04 2.50
CA TYR A 166 11.66 -6.26 1.97
C TYR A 166 11.02 -6.62 0.64
N ILE A 167 11.84 -7.04 -0.32
CA ILE A 167 11.40 -7.51 -1.64
C ILE A 167 11.81 -8.97 -1.77
N LEU A 168 10.83 -9.85 -1.93
CA LEU A 168 11.03 -11.27 -2.21
C LEU A 168 10.84 -11.51 -3.71
N THR A 169 11.78 -12.22 -4.33
CA THR A 169 11.72 -12.53 -5.75
C THR A 169 11.32 -13.98 -6.05
N TRP A 170 11.21 -14.33 -7.33
CA TRP A 170 10.87 -15.68 -7.76
C TRP A 170 12.02 -16.67 -7.57
N TYR A 171 13.27 -16.20 -7.65
CA TYR A 171 14.45 -16.99 -7.32
C TYR A 171 14.84 -16.94 -5.84
N GLU A 172 13.87 -16.64 -4.97
CA GLU A 172 14.02 -16.71 -3.50
C GLU A 172 15.06 -15.75 -2.91
N HIS A 173 15.50 -14.74 -3.66
CA HIS A 173 16.27 -13.63 -3.11
C HIS A 173 15.38 -12.76 -2.23
N LEU A 174 15.88 -12.44 -1.03
CA LEU A 174 15.24 -11.52 -0.10
C LEU A 174 16.07 -10.25 0.00
N TYR A 175 15.63 -9.19 -0.66
CA TYR A 175 16.29 -7.90 -0.62
C TYR A 175 15.75 -7.03 0.50
N LEU A 176 16.65 -6.39 1.25
CA LEU A 176 16.37 -5.25 2.10
C LEU A 176 16.57 -3.96 1.29
N VAL A 177 15.56 -3.09 1.30
CA VAL A 177 15.68 -1.74 0.74
C VAL A 177 16.37 -0.83 1.75
N LYS A 178 17.56 -0.33 1.42
CA LYS A 178 18.28 0.64 2.23
C LYS A 178 18.15 2.04 1.63
N PHE A 179 17.88 3.01 2.48
CA PHE A 179 17.89 4.43 2.13
C PHE A 179 19.29 4.99 2.38
N ASP A 180 19.88 5.60 1.37
CA ASP A 180 21.12 6.34 1.50
C ASP A 180 20.81 7.78 1.96
N ASN A 181 21.80 8.42 2.61
CA ASN A 181 21.68 9.82 3.06
C ASN A 181 21.43 10.83 1.92
N SER A 182 21.55 10.41 0.66
CA SER A 182 21.37 11.20 -0.57
C SER A 182 20.00 11.07 -1.23
N SER A 183 18.98 10.56 -0.52
CA SER A 183 17.65 10.28 -1.09
C SER A 183 17.69 9.26 -2.24
N SER A 184 18.65 8.34 -2.23
CA SER A 184 18.66 7.16 -3.11
C SER A 184 18.34 5.92 -2.31
N ILE A 185 17.91 4.87 -3.00
CA ILE A 185 17.75 3.54 -2.41
C ILE A 185 18.69 2.52 -3.04
N THR A 186 19.12 1.56 -2.25
CA THR A 186 19.91 0.40 -2.69
C THR A 186 19.26 -0.88 -2.22
N LEU A 187 19.46 -1.97 -2.97
CA LEU A 187 19.02 -3.30 -2.58
C LEU A 187 20.19 -4.06 -1.97
N VAL A 188 19.97 -4.61 -0.78
CA VAL A 188 20.92 -5.51 -0.12
C VAL A 188 20.28 -6.89 -0.08
N ASP A 189 20.82 -7.82 -0.86
CA ASP A 189 20.43 -9.22 -0.78
C ASP A 189 20.85 -9.79 0.58
N LEU A 190 19.88 -10.29 1.33
CA LEU A 190 20.10 -10.87 2.66
C LEU A 190 20.63 -12.31 2.61
N LYS A 191 20.75 -12.93 1.43
CA LYS A 191 21.26 -14.29 1.22
C LYS A 191 20.73 -15.25 2.29
N VAL A 192 19.47 -15.63 2.16
CA VAL A 192 18.87 -16.63 3.06
C VAL A 192 19.63 -17.94 2.86
N ASP A 193 20.36 -18.37 3.89
CA ASP A 193 21.08 -19.64 3.86
C ASP A 193 20.05 -20.77 3.91
N ASP A 194 20.05 -21.61 2.86
CA ASP A 194 19.19 -22.79 2.71
C ASP A 194 19.24 -23.73 3.93
N SER A 195 20.32 -23.70 4.71
CA SER A 195 20.47 -24.53 5.90
C SER A 195 19.67 -24.06 7.12
N THR A 196 19.13 -22.84 7.10
CA THR A 196 18.52 -22.19 8.29
C THR A 196 16.99 -22.20 8.31
N CYS A 197 16.33 -22.54 7.19
CA CYS A 197 14.87 -22.51 7.08
C CYS A 197 14.31 -23.88 6.64
N PRO A 198 13.66 -24.65 7.54
CA PRO A 198 12.99 -25.92 7.19
C PRO A 198 11.79 -25.74 6.23
N THR A 199 11.38 -24.50 5.98
CA THR A 199 10.16 -24.16 5.23
C THR A 199 10.39 -24.05 3.73
N THR A 200 11.58 -23.66 3.27
CA THR A 200 11.93 -23.59 1.82
C THR A 200 11.89 -24.98 1.19
N ALA A 201 12.37 -26.01 1.90
CA ALA A 201 12.30 -27.40 1.46
C ALA A 201 10.85 -27.92 1.27
N LYS A 202 9.84 -27.32 1.93
CA LYS A 202 8.44 -27.76 1.81
C LYS A 202 7.68 -27.08 0.67
N PHE A 203 8.05 -25.87 0.27
CA PHE A 203 7.42 -25.18 -0.86
C PHE A 203 7.82 -25.80 -2.21
N LEU A 204 9.04 -26.33 -2.33
CA LEU A 204 9.50 -27.05 -3.53
C LEU A 204 8.75 -28.36 -3.80
N LEU A 205 8.08 -28.95 -2.79
CA LEU A 205 7.42 -30.26 -2.91
C LEU A 205 5.90 -30.18 -3.15
N SER A 206 5.28 -28.99 -3.08
CA SER A 206 3.82 -28.86 -3.11
C SER A 206 3.23 -28.23 -4.37
N LEU A 207 4.03 -27.93 -5.40
CA LEU A 207 3.48 -27.51 -6.69
C LEU A 207 3.38 -28.72 -7.63
N PRO A 208 2.18 -29.15 -8.06
CA PRO A 208 2.07 -30.14 -9.11
C PRO A 208 2.64 -29.54 -10.40
N ASN A 209 3.50 -30.31 -11.09
CA ASN A 209 4.00 -29.98 -12.42
C ASN A 209 2.82 -29.77 -13.37
N ILE A 210 2.46 -28.52 -13.66
CA ILE A 210 1.56 -28.17 -14.75
C ILE A 210 2.41 -27.65 -15.91
N PHE A 211 3.13 -28.58 -16.53
CA PHE A 211 3.48 -28.53 -17.94
C PHE A 211 3.51 -29.97 -18.44
N GLY A 212 2.41 -30.35 -19.10
CA GLY A 212 2.34 -31.44 -20.07
C GLY A 212 1.95 -30.83 -21.41
#